data_AF-G0P232-F1
#
_entry.id   AF-G0P232-F1
#
_cell.length_a   1.000
_cell.length_b   1.000
_cell.length_c   1.000
_cell.angle_alpha   90.00
_cell.angle_beta   90.00
_cell.angle_gamma   90.00
#
_symmetry.space_group_name_H-M   'P 1'
#
loop_
_entity.id
_entity.type
_entity.pdbx_description
1 polymer ?
#
loop_
_entity_poly.entity_id
_entity_poly.type
_entity_poly.pdbx_seq_one_letter_code
_entity_poly.pdbx_strand_id
1 'polypeptide(L)'
;MSDGITIELATWITDRCTEIRDLYDIEECVRQPDEQNLIEFLYDLSAFLLELECPHKELTCGDISGRFLSPSSKELLSNYLESEVRTARLVTLRKIESGEIVSEKRDLELTPVIDAAFQTLNVQKPTGNANEWKLLETLRQKADGRVTQSRRHPLFKATLDDKILPEVEKQCESFSRDFYNRLLLLNSRLKVTVESFLWNDRLKMHREKIQSILAARVEEIGKIKTNSDIAHILSASSSLLYIQKASAMSKRDRTKSKQHPLSIGDAPKDRGGRTDDMHGVKQESFKQQQQNYSRQNSHNRPKNTGIFERPKTHEEQVLEQHTSREHNGQNWRGRGRGRGRGRGGRPFN
;
A
#
# COMPACT_ATOMS: atom_id res chain seq x y z
N MET A 1 -12.24 42.52 13.78
CA MET A 1 -12.95 41.60 14.70
C MET A 1 -11.99 40.48 15.07
N SER A 2 -10.98 40.81 15.88
CA SER A 2 -9.88 39.91 16.24
C SER A 2 -9.50 40.18 17.70
N ASP A 3 -10.51 40.20 18.56
CA ASP A 3 -10.34 40.83 19.87
C ASP A 3 -9.86 39.83 20.93
N GLY A 4 -9.64 38.55 20.60
CA GLY A 4 -9.14 37.51 21.51
C GLY A 4 -7.85 36.81 21.06
N ILE A 5 -7.49 35.73 21.75
CA ILE A 5 -6.41 34.81 21.32
C ILE A 5 -6.83 34.14 20.01
N THR A 6 -5.96 34.18 19.00
CA THR A 6 -6.15 33.44 17.75
C THR A 6 -5.76 31.97 17.93
N ILE A 7 -6.32 31.07 17.14
CA ILE A 7 -5.95 29.64 17.19
C ILE A 7 -4.45 29.46 16.97
N GLU A 8 -3.84 30.21 16.03
CA GLU A 8 -2.40 30.18 15.77
C GLU A 8 -1.56 30.58 16.99
N LEU A 9 -2.01 31.56 17.78
CA LEU A 9 -1.33 31.95 19.01
C LEU A 9 -1.54 30.90 20.11
N ALA A 10 -2.75 30.35 20.22
CA ALA A 10 -3.06 29.31 21.20
C ALA A 10 -2.28 28.01 20.95
N THR A 11 -2.10 27.61 19.68
CA THR A 11 -1.28 26.43 19.35
C THR A 11 0.17 26.68 19.72
N TRP A 12 0.71 27.85 19.39
CA TRP A 12 2.06 28.24 19.79
C TRP A 12 2.24 28.26 21.33
N ILE A 13 1.26 28.76 22.08
CA ILE A 13 1.26 28.72 23.55
C ILE A 13 1.31 27.27 24.04
N THR A 14 0.47 26.40 23.47
CA THR A 14 0.40 24.98 23.83
C THR A 14 1.76 24.29 23.62
N ASP A 15 2.44 24.57 22.51
CA ASP A 15 3.77 24.03 22.21
C ASP A 15 4.82 24.49 23.23
N ARG A 16 4.73 25.73 23.72
CA ARG A 16 5.63 26.24 24.78
C ARG A 16 5.32 25.59 26.13
N CYS A 17 4.04 25.51 26.50
CA CYS A 17 3.62 24.89 27.75
C CYS A 17 4.00 23.40 27.80
N THR A 18 3.80 22.65 26.72
CA THR A 18 4.20 21.23 26.66
C THR A 18 5.70 21.05 26.82
N GLU A 19 6.51 21.88 26.16
CA GLU A 19 7.96 21.84 26.34
C GLU A 19 8.38 22.18 27.79
N ILE A 20 7.83 23.24 28.37
CA ILE A 20 8.12 23.60 29.78
C ILE A 20 7.72 22.44 30.70
N ARG A 21 6.54 21.86 30.47
CA ARG A 21 6.02 20.75 31.26
C ARG A 21 6.97 19.57 31.26
N ASP A 22 7.42 19.17 30.08
CA ASP A 22 8.30 18.01 29.93
C ASP A 22 9.70 18.26 30.53
N LEU A 23 10.17 19.51 30.55
CA LEU A 23 11.48 19.88 31.11
C LEU A 23 11.47 20.09 32.62
N TYR A 24 10.37 20.62 33.17
CA TYR A 24 10.20 20.86 34.61
C TYR A 24 9.48 19.73 35.36
N ASP A 25 8.89 18.77 34.64
CA ASP A 25 8.04 17.70 35.19
C ASP A 25 6.79 18.23 35.91
N ILE A 26 6.13 19.20 35.26
CA ILE A 26 4.88 19.85 35.71
C ILE A 26 3.70 18.91 35.46
N GLU A 27 2.71 18.90 36.35
CA GLU A 27 1.55 18.03 36.21
C GLU A 27 0.47 18.63 35.30
N GLU A 28 0.27 19.95 35.34
CA GLU A 28 -0.75 20.63 34.55
C GLU A 28 -0.47 20.54 33.04
N CYS A 29 -1.56 20.40 32.29
CA CYS A 29 -1.51 20.21 30.85
C CYS A 29 -2.44 21.21 30.15
N VAL A 30 -1.89 21.93 29.17
CA VAL A 30 -2.68 22.79 28.29
C VAL A 30 -3.21 21.97 27.11
N ARG A 31 -4.53 21.88 26.97
CA ARG A 31 -5.17 21.20 25.83
C ARG A 31 -4.90 21.91 24.50
N GLN A 32 -4.95 21.17 23.41
CA GLN A 32 -4.86 21.75 22.07
C GLN A 32 -6.11 22.59 21.76
N PRO A 33 -5.95 23.80 21.19
CA PRO A 33 -7.06 24.70 20.94
C PRO A 33 -7.85 24.29 19.69
N ASP A 34 -9.17 24.45 19.76
CA ASP A 34 -10.11 24.38 18.64
C ASP A 34 -11.08 25.58 18.70
N GLU A 35 -11.88 25.79 17.64
CA GLU A 35 -12.82 26.92 17.57
C GLU A 35 -13.92 26.87 18.64
N GLN A 36 -14.19 25.69 19.20
CA GLN A 36 -15.28 25.44 20.15
C GLN A 36 -14.80 25.40 21.61
N ASN A 37 -13.50 25.25 21.87
CA ASN A 37 -12.92 24.95 23.18
C ASN A 37 -12.04 26.06 23.75
N LEU A 38 -12.05 27.26 23.14
CA LEU A 38 -11.13 28.35 23.52
C LEU A 38 -11.25 28.73 25.00
N ILE A 39 -12.45 28.63 25.60
CA ILE A 39 -12.65 28.96 27.02
C ILE A 39 -11.99 27.89 27.89
N GLU A 40 -12.20 26.62 27.58
CA GLU A 40 -11.56 25.48 28.24
C GLU A 40 -10.04 25.54 28.12
N PHE A 41 -9.51 25.95 26.97
CA PHE A 41 -8.08 26.21 26.77
C PHE A 41 -7.55 27.28 27.73
N LEU A 42 -8.29 28.39 27.91
CA LEU A 42 -7.87 29.47 28.81
C LEU A 42 -7.86 29.02 30.28
N TYR A 43 -8.76 28.12 30.68
CA TYR A 43 -8.76 27.55 32.04
C TYR A 43 -7.53 26.69 32.28
N ASP A 44 -7.19 25.80 31.35
CA ASP A 44 -5.97 25.00 31.47
C ASP A 44 -4.72 25.88 31.47
N LEU A 45 -4.66 26.89 30.59
CA LEU A 45 -3.57 27.85 30.57
C LEU A 45 -3.45 28.59 31.91
N SER A 46 -4.58 28.94 32.54
CA SER A 46 -4.57 29.58 33.85
C SER A 46 -4.06 28.65 34.94
N ALA A 47 -4.45 27.38 34.94
CA ALA A 47 -3.94 26.38 35.87
C ALA A 47 -2.42 26.17 35.69
N PHE A 48 -1.98 26.06 34.44
CA PHE A 48 -0.57 25.92 34.08
C PHE A 48 0.27 27.13 34.54
N LEU A 49 -0.21 28.35 34.32
CA LEU A 49 0.46 29.57 34.78
C LEU A 49 0.50 29.69 36.31
N LEU A 50 -0.49 29.12 37.01
CA LEU A 50 -0.49 29.06 38.46
C LEU A 50 0.54 28.05 39.00
N GLU A 51 0.67 26.88 38.38
CA GLU A 51 1.71 25.90 38.75
C GLU A 51 3.13 26.43 38.45
N LEU A 52 3.28 27.23 37.38
CA LEU A 52 4.51 27.98 37.10
C LEU A 52 4.79 29.14 38.04
N GLU A 53 3.90 29.43 38.99
CA GLU A 53 3.98 30.57 39.90
C GLU A 53 4.16 31.91 39.14
N CYS A 54 3.43 32.08 38.03
CA CYS A 54 3.57 33.24 37.15
C CYS A 54 3.40 34.57 37.93
N PRO A 55 4.42 35.46 37.92
CA PRO A 55 4.42 36.67 38.75
C PRO A 55 3.49 37.77 38.19
N HIS A 56 3.04 37.64 36.95
CA HIS A 56 2.23 38.64 36.26
C HIS A 56 0.74 38.46 36.58
N LYS A 57 0.26 39.24 37.56
CA LYS A 57 -1.17 39.24 37.96
C LYS A 57 -2.14 39.51 36.80
N GLU A 58 -1.70 40.23 35.77
CA GLU A 58 -2.49 40.50 34.56
C GLU A 58 -2.80 39.22 33.76
N LEU A 59 -1.97 38.18 33.88
CA LEU A 59 -2.14 36.89 33.20
C LEU A 59 -2.92 35.88 34.05
N THR A 60 -2.86 35.99 35.39
CA THR A 60 -3.40 35.00 36.33
C THR A 60 -4.68 35.45 37.05
N CYS A 61 -4.97 36.75 37.11
CA CYS A 61 -6.11 37.32 37.84
C CYS A 61 -7.12 38.01 36.92
N GLY A 62 -8.35 38.23 37.43
CA GLY A 62 -9.43 38.89 36.69
C GLY A 62 -10.28 37.95 35.83
N ASP A 63 -11.19 38.50 35.03
CA ASP A 63 -12.08 37.71 34.17
C ASP A 63 -11.32 36.99 33.06
N ILE A 64 -11.51 35.68 32.95
CA ILE A 64 -10.71 34.80 32.08
C ILE A 64 -10.86 35.17 30.59
N SER A 65 -12.06 35.58 30.19
CA SER A 65 -12.36 36.00 28.81
C SER A 65 -11.72 37.34 28.46
N GLY A 66 -11.38 38.15 29.46
CA GLY A 66 -10.83 39.49 29.30
C GLY A 66 -9.31 39.60 29.32
N ARG A 67 -8.60 38.65 29.95
CA ARG A 67 -7.15 38.74 30.23
C ARG A 67 -6.29 38.93 28.99
N PHE A 68 -6.67 38.28 27.89
CA PHE A 68 -5.90 38.24 26.66
C PHE A 68 -6.57 39.01 25.51
N LEU A 69 -7.41 40.02 25.81
CA LEU A 69 -7.95 40.89 24.77
C LEU A 69 -6.91 41.92 24.31
N SER A 70 -6.12 42.45 25.25
CA SER A 70 -5.10 43.46 24.98
C SER A 70 -3.90 42.89 24.21
N PRO A 71 -3.36 43.60 23.21
CA PRO A 71 -2.12 43.18 22.56
C PRO A 71 -0.94 43.11 23.54
N SER A 72 -0.90 44.01 24.52
CA SER A 72 0.18 44.04 25.52
C SER A 72 0.18 42.82 26.44
N SER A 73 -0.99 42.28 26.80
CA SER A 73 -1.06 41.07 27.63
C SER A 73 -0.69 39.80 26.85
N LYS A 74 -1.04 39.74 25.56
CA LYS A 74 -0.60 38.66 24.65
C LYS A 74 0.92 38.66 24.48
N GLU A 75 1.52 39.84 24.29
CA GLU A 75 2.97 40.00 24.17
C GLU A 75 3.67 39.64 25.49
N LEU A 76 3.13 40.10 26.63
CA LEU A 76 3.64 39.77 27.95
C LEU A 76 3.65 38.25 28.20
N LEU A 77 2.53 37.56 27.91
CA LEU A 77 2.45 36.11 28.01
C LEU A 77 3.50 35.43 27.12
N SER A 78 3.63 35.88 25.88
CA SER A 78 4.55 35.29 24.92
C SER A 78 6.00 35.42 25.39
N ASN A 79 6.39 36.61 25.84
CA ASN A 79 7.73 36.87 26.38
C ASN A 79 7.99 36.06 27.67
N TYR A 80 7.00 35.97 28.55
CA TYR A 80 7.10 35.17 29.78
C TYR A 80 7.33 33.69 29.47
N LEU A 81 6.47 33.07 28.65
CA LEU A 81 6.62 31.66 28.27
C LEU A 81 7.92 31.39 27.52
N GLU A 82 8.36 32.31 26.65
CA GLU A 82 9.65 32.16 25.98
C GLU A 82 10.82 32.22 26.97
N SER A 83 10.74 33.11 27.96
CA SER A 83 11.74 33.19 29.03
C SER A 83 11.75 31.93 29.88
N GLU A 84 10.58 31.36 30.21
CA GLU A 84 10.47 30.12 30.97
C GLU A 84 10.97 28.91 30.20
N VAL A 85 10.69 28.77 28.90
CA VAL A 85 11.28 27.72 28.07
C VAL A 85 12.81 27.80 28.09
N ARG A 86 13.38 29.01 27.97
CA ARG A 86 14.84 29.19 28.01
C ARG A 86 15.40 28.78 29.37
N THR A 87 14.74 29.17 30.46
CA THR A 87 15.13 28.80 31.82
C THR A 87 15.04 27.29 32.03
N ALA A 88 13.94 26.67 31.58
CA ALA A 88 13.71 25.23 31.69
C ALA A 88 14.78 24.42 30.96
N ARG A 89 15.12 24.84 29.73
CA ARG A 89 16.23 24.24 28.96
C ARG A 89 17.57 24.39 29.68
N LEU A 90 17.88 25.57 30.22
CA LEU A 90 19.16 25.81 30.91
C LEU A 90 19.26 25.01 32.21
N VAL A 91 18.20 24.94 33.00
CA VAL A 91 18.14 24.14 34.23
C VAL A 91 18.31 22.67 33.90
N THR A 92 17.59 22.17 32.90
CA THR A 92 17.69 20.78 32.46
C THR A 92 19.09 20.45 31.94
N LEU A 93 19.69 21.32 31.13
CA LEU A 93 21.06 21.17 30.66
C LEU A 93 22.04 21.08 31.82
N ARG A 94 21.92 21.95 32.83
CA ARG A 94 22.77 21.90 34.03
C ARG A 94 22.61 20.60 34.81
N LYS A 95 21.38 20.09 34.96
CA LYS A 95 21.11 18.80 35.60
C LYS A 95 21.71 17.63 34.82
N ILE A 96 21.73 17.70 33.49
CA ILE A 96 22.40 16.72 32.63
C ILE A 96 23.92 16.80 32.81
N GLU A 97 24.49 18.01 32.77
CA GLU A 97 25.93 18.25 32.91
C GLU A 97 26.46 17.88 34.32
N SER A 98 25.66 18.07 35.37
CA SER A 98 26.00 17.66 36.74
C SER A 98 25.84 16.16 36.98
N GLY A 99 25.18 15.44 36.05
CA GLY A 99 24.85 14.02 36.19
C GLY A 99 23.70 13.74 37.16
N GLU A 100 22.91 14.76 37.55
CA GLU A 100 21.67 14.57 38.32
C GLU A 100 20.59 13.90 37.47
N ILE A 101 20.51 14.26 36.19
CA ILE A 101 19.71 13.54 35.20
C ILE A 101 20.66 12.64 34.41
N VAL A 102 20.80 11.40 34.87
CA VAL A 102 21.28 10.30 34.03
C VAL A 102 20.04 9.71 33.40
N SER A 103 19.89 9.82 32.08
CA SER A 103 18.78 9.17 31.39
C SER A 103 18.89 7.64 31.57
N GLU A 104 18.27 7.08 32.60
CA GLU A 104 18.19 5.63 32.82
C GLU A 104 17.42 4.95 31.68
N LYS A 105 16.47 5.69 31.11
CA LYS A 105 15.86 5.37 29.82
C LYS A 105 16.87 5.74 28.74
N ARG A 106 17.68 4.76 28.32
CA ARG A 106 18.19 4.78 26.93
C ARG A 106 17.01 5.15 26.06
N ASP A 107 17.17 6.16 25.22
CA ASP A 107 16.12 6.56 24.30
C ASP A 107 15.98 5.47 23.22
N LEU A 108 15.33 4.38 23.62
CA LEU A 108 15.25 3.11 22.92
C LEU A 108 14.48 3.27 21.60
N GLU A 109 13.68 4.32 21.49
CA GLU A 109 12.91 4.65 20.28
C GLU A 109 13.78 5.31 19.21
N LEU A 110 14.66 6.23 19.58
CA LEU A 110 15.56 6.91 18.64
C LEU A 110 16.78 6.06 18.27
N THR A 111 17.23 5.19 19.18
CA THR A 111 18.37 4.29 18.94
C THR A 111 18.26 3.47 17.64
N PRO A 112 17.16 2.75 17.35
CA PRO A 112 17.01 1.98 16.10
C PRO A 112 16.94 2.89 14.87
N VAL A 113 16.38 4.10 14.98
CA VAL A 113 16.32 5.06 13.88
C VAL A 113 17.72 5.56 13.52
N ILE A 114 18.51 5.92 14.53
CA ILE A 114 19.89 6.35 14.37
C ILE A 114 20.76 5.20 13.84
N ASP A 115 20.60 3.99 14.38
CA ASP A 115 21.31 2.80 13.92
C ASP A 115 20.98 2.48 12.44
N ALA A 116 19.71 2.58 12.05
CA ALA A 116 19.29 2.43 10.66
C ALA A 116 19.89 3.52 9.76
N ALA A 117 20.00 4.76 10.24
CA ALA A 117 20.63 5.86 9.50
C ALA A 117 22.12 5.60 9.27
N PHE A 118 22.86 5.15 10.29
CA PHE A 118 24.26 4.74 10.18
C PHE A 118 24.44 3.62 9.17
N GLN A 119 23.62 2.57 9.25
CA GLN A 119 23.65 1.44 8.31
C GLN A 119 23.36 1.89 6.88
N THR A 120 22.35 2.73 6.68
CA THR A 120 21.92 3.22 5.36
C THR A 120 22.98 4.11 4.72
N LEU A 121 23.60 5.00 5.50
CA LEU A 121 24.65 5.89 5.01
C LEU A 121 26.03 5.21 4.93
N ASN A 122 26.15 3.98 5.45
CA ASN A 122 27.39 3.22 5.58
C ASN A 122 28.45 3.99 6.38
N VAL A 123 28.03 4.53 7.52
CA VAL A 123 28.86 5.28 8.47
C VAL A 123 29.09 4.38 9.69
N GLN A 124 30.34 4.32 10.16
CA GLN A 124 30.66 3.53 11.35
C GLN A 124 30.03 4.16 12.59
N LYS A 125 29.37 3.34 13.40
CA LYS A 125 28.81 3.76 14.68
C LYS A 125 29.96 4.18 15.61
N PRO A 126 29.95 5.41 16.16
CA PRO A 126 31.00 5.84 17.07
C PRO A 126 30.95 5.00 18.37
N THR A 127 32.12 4.60 18.85
CA THR A 127 32.27 3.84 20.10
C THR A 127 32.57 4.79 21.27
N GLY A 128 31.77 4.77 22.33
CA GLY A 128 31.95 5.58 23.55
C GLY A 128 30.97 6.75 23.68
N ASN A 129 31.25 7.66 24.63
CA ASN A 129 30.49 8.92 24.79
C ASN A 129 30.82 9.89 23.63
N ALA A 130 30.13 9.71 22.52
CA ALA A 130 30.20 10.62 21.39
C ALA A 130 29.32 11.84 21.65
N ASN A 131 29.83 13.02 21.30
CA ASN A 131 29.02 14.24 21.29
C ASN A 131 27.88 14.07 20.26
N GLU A 132 26.64 14.14 20.74
CA GLU A 132 25.41 13.96 19.96
C GLU A 132 25.33 14.90 18.76
N TRP A 133 25.76 16.15 18.93
CA TRP A 133 25.77 17.14 17.85
C TRP A 133 26.75 16.75 16.75
N LYS A 134 27.95 16.28 17.11
CA LYS A 134 28.94 15.79 16.12
C LYS A 134 28.42 14.56 15.36
N LEU A 135 27.64 13.72 16.04
CA LEU A 135 27.01 12.54 15.45
C LEU A 135 25.98 12.96 14.38
N LEU A 136 25.08 13.86 14.73
CA LEU A 136 24.06 14.39 13.82
C LEU A 136 24.69 15.14 12.65
N GLU A 137 25.71 15.96 12.89
CA GLU A 137 26.42 16.68 11.81
C GLU A 137 27.13 15.71 10.85
N THR A 138 27.67 14.60 11.35
CA THR A 138 28.27 13.55 10.51
C THR A 138 27.22 12.88 9.61
N LEU A 139 26.05 12.53 10.17
CA LEU A 139 24.95 11.95 9.39
C LEU A 139 24.46 12.96 8.34
N ARG A 140 24.31 14.24 8.70
CA ARG A 140 23.91 15.33 7.79
C ARG A 140 24.88 15.45 6.62
N GLN A 141 26.18 15.58 6.89
CA GLN A 141 27.21 15.71 5.85
C GLN A 141 27.25 14.49 4.91
N LYS A 142 27.07 13.28 5.44
CA LYS A 142 27.02 12.05 4.64
C LYS A 142 25.76 11.98 3.78
N ALA A 143 24.61 12.40 4.30
CA ALA A 143 23.38 12.51 3.54
C ALA A 143 23.51 13.54 2.41
N ASP A 144 24.01 14.74 2.71
CA ASP A 144 24.26 15.80 1.72
C ASP A 144 25.23 15.33 0.63
N GLY A 145 26.28 14.61 1.01
CA GLY A 145 27.21 13.97 0.08
C GLY A 145 26.55 12.98 -0.87
N ARG A 146 25.61 12.16 -0.39
CA ARG A 146 24.85 11.21 -1.24
C ARG A 146 23.87 11.94 -2.16
N VAL A 147 23.19 12.97 -1.65
CA VAL A 147 22.25 13.78 -2.44
C VAL A 147 22.98 14.48 -3.58
N THR A 148 24.14 15.08 -3.30
CA THR A 148 24.97 15.76 -4.32
C THR A 148 25.57 14.79 -5.33
N GLN A 149 25.89 13.55 -4.94
CA GLN A 149 26.28 12.48 -5.88
C GLN A 149 25.11 12.01 -6.75
N SER A 150 23.89 12.01 -6.22
CA SER A 150 22.67 11.76 -6.98
C SER A 150 22.27 13.00 -7.79
N ARG A 151 23.16 13.51 -8.66
CA ARG A 151 22.83 14.61 -9.58
C ARG A 151 21.69 14.16 -10.49
N ARG A 152 20.47 14.51 -10.10
CA ARG A 152 19.30 14.28 -10.93
C ARG A 152 19.28 15.40 -11.96
N HIS A 153 19.61 15.06 -13.19
CA HIS A 153 19.63 16.03 -14.27
C HIS A 153 18.20 16.36 -14.68
N PRO A 154 17.83 17.63 -14.88
CA PRO A 154 16.50 17.97 -15.36
C PRO A 154 16.25 17.27 -16.70
N LEU A 155 15.04 16.73 -16.87
CA LEU A 155 14.65 16.11 -18.14
C LEU A 155 14.27 17.16 -19.18
N PHE A 156 13.65 18.23 -18.74
CA PHE A 156 13.39 19.38 -19.59
C PHE A 156 14.68 20.20 -19.75
N LYS A 157 15.19 20.30 -20.98
CA LYS A 157 16.44 20.99 -21.31
C LYS A 157 16.26 22.18 -22.25
N ALA A 158 15.04 22.39 -22.75
CA ALA A 158 14.74 23.52 -23.61
C ALA A 158 14.61 24.79 -22.77
N THR A 159 14.81 25.94 -23.41
CA THR A 159 14.47 27.24 -22.81
C THR A 159 12.97 27.43 -22.89
N LEU A 160 12.33 27.80 -21.78
CA LEU A 160 10.95 28.28 -21.81
C LEU A 160 10.96 29.75 -22.24
N ASP A 161 10.34 30.03 -23.37
CA ASP A 161 10.04 31.39 -23.83
C ASP A 161 8.53 31.53 -24.09
N ASP A 162 8.08 32.75 -24.36
CA ASP A 162 6.66 33.06 -24.57
C ASP A 162 6.04 32.32 -25.77
N LYS A 163 6.85 31.73 -26.64
CA LYS A 163 6.40 30.96 -27.81
C LYS A 163 6.30 29.46 -27.51
N ILE A 164 7.23 28.92 -26.73
CA ILE A 164 7.34 27.50 -26.39
C ILE A 164 6.39 27.14 -25.24
N LEU A 165 6.23 28.04 -24.27
CA LEU A 165 5.40 27.79 -23.08
C LEU A 165 3.97 27.33 -23.44
N PRO A 166 3.22 28.00 -24.34
CA PRO A 166 1.87 27.57 -24.68
C PRO A 166 1.83 26.21 -25.41
N GLU A 167 2.85 25.89 -26.21
CA GLU A 167 2.93 24.59 -26.88
C GLU A 167 3.20 23.48 -25.85
N VAL A 168 4.05 23.73 -24.86
CA VAL A 168 4.31 22.78 -23.76
C VAL A 168 3.06 22.55 -22.92
N GLU A 169 2.31 23.60 -22.58
CA GLU A 169 1.02 23.50 -21.87
C GLU A 169 0.03 22.63 -22.64
N LYS A 170 -0.09 22.86 -23.95
CA LYS A 170 -0.93 22.05 -24.83
C LYS A 170 -0.52 20.57 -24.85
N GLN A 171 0.78 20.28 -24.83
CA GLN A 171 1.27 18.90 -24.72
C GLN A 171 0.96 18.28 -23.35
N CYS A 172 1.11 19.05 -22.25
CA CYS A 172 0.71 18.62 -20.90
C CYS A 172 -0.77 18.22 -20.82
N GLU A 173 -1.65 19.03 -21.41
CA GLU A 173 -3.08 18.72 -21.50
C GLU A 173 -3.35 17.46 -22.31
N SER A 174 -2.69 17.33 -23.47
CA SER A 174 -2.81 16.13 -24.31
C SER A 174 -2.36 14.87 -23.57
N PHE A 175 -1.22 14.92 -22.88
CA PHE A 175 -0.74 13.80 -22.07
C PHE A 175 -1.69 13.44 -20.94
N SER A 176 -2.20 14.44 -20.21
CA SER A 176 -3.17 14.22 -19.14
C SER A 176 -4.43 13.50 -19.65
N ARG A 177 -4.92 13.90 -20.83
CA ARG A 177 -6.05 13.23 -21.50
C ARG A 177 -5.72 11.80 -21.91
N ASP A 178 -4.55 11.58 -22.50
CA ASP A 178 -4.13 10.25 -22.96
C ASP A 178 -3.91 9.28 -21.80
N PHE A 179 -3.31 9.74 -20.70
CA PHE A 179 -3.18 8.95 -19.48
C PHE A 179 -4.54 8.57 -18.91
N TYR A 180 -5.47 9.50 -18.86
CA TYR A 180 -6.83 9.24 -18.40
C TYR A 180 -7.56 8.22 -19.31
N ASN A 181 -7.46 8.37 -20.63
CA ASN A 181 -8.03 7.42 -21.59
C ASN A 181 -7.42 6.02 -21.41
N ARG A 182 -6.11 5.92 -21.19
CA ARG A 182 -5.43 4.65 -20.93
C ARG A 182 -5.87 4.03 -19.62
N LEU A 183 -6.12 4.83 -18.59
CA LEU A 183 -6.66 4.37 -17.30
C LEU A 183 -8.06 3.77 -17.49
N LEU A 184 -8.94 4.43 -18.24
CA LEU A 184 -10.28 3.93 -18.55
C LEU A 184 -10.22 2.61 -19.33
N LEU A 185 -9.34 2.51 -20.33
CA LEU A 185 -9.14 1.29 -21.10
C LEU A 185 -8.65 0.13 -20.21
N LEU A 186 -7.65 0.37 -19.36
CA LEU A 186 -7.12 -0.65 -18.46
C LEU A 186 -8.16 -1.09 -17.43
N ASN A 187 -8.94 -0.16 -16.87
CA ASN A 187 -10.05 -0.48 -15.97
C ASN A 187 -11.13 -1.31 -16.67
N SER A 188 -11.44 -1.00 -17.92
CA SER A 188 -12.40 -1.76 -18.73
C SER A 188 -11.90 -3.18 -19.01
N ARG A 189 -10.61 -3.31 -19.36
CA ARG A 189 -9.96 -4.63 -19.54
C ARG A 189 -9.97 -5.45 -18.26
N LEU A 190 -9.72 -4.83 -17.10
CA LEU A 190 -9.80 -5.49 -15.81
C LEU A 190 -11.21 -6.02 -15.56
N LYS A 191 -12.24 -5.20 -15.80
CA LYS A 191 -13.65 -5.62 -15.64
C LYS A 191 -13.99 -6.82 -16.52
N VAL A 192 -13.67 -6.77 -17.81
CA VAL A 192 -13.94 -7.88 -18.75
C VAL A 192 -13.16 -9.13 -18.34
N THR A 193 -11.91 -8.99 -17.89
CA THR A 193 -11.11 -10.12 -17.41
C THR A 193 -11.78 -10.79 -16.21
N VAL A 194 -12.30 -10.01 -15.24
CA VAL A 194 -13.02 -10.57 -14.09
C VAL A 194 -14.32 -11.24 -14.50
N GLU A 195 -15.10 -10.63 -15.40
CA GLU A 195 -16.33 -11.23 -15.94
C GLU A 195 -16.06 -12.57 -16.63
N SER A 196 -14.91 -12.73 -17.31
CA SER A 196 -14.55 -14.02 -17.93
C SER A 196 -14.45 -15.18 -16.93
N PHE A 197 -14.07 -14.91 -15.68
CA PHE A 197 -14.00 -15.94 -14.64
C PHE A 197 -15.39 -16.35 -14.11
N LEU A 198 -16.41 -15.52 -14.30
CA LEU A 198 -17.78 -15.79 -13.84
C LEU A 198 -18.53 -16.79 -14.73
N TRP A 199 -17.88 -17.31 -15.78
CA TRP A 199 -18.37 -18.43 -16.58
C TRP A 199 -18.26 -19.76 -15.82
N ASN A 200 -17.43 -19.83 -14.77
CA ASN A 200 -17.32 -21.00 -13.91
C ASN A 200 -18.46 -21.01 -12.87
N ASP A 201 -19.25 -22.08 -12.82
CA ASP A 201 -20.41 -22.21 -11.91
C ASP A 201 -20.05 -21.98 -10.44
N ARG A 202 -18.88 -22.44 -9.99
CA ARG A 202 -18.41 -22.22 -8.61
C ARG A 202 -18.23 -20.73 -8.30
N LEU A 203 -17.70 -19.95 -9.25
CA LEU A 203 -17.45 -18.52 -9.08
C LEU A 203 -18.70 -17.68 -9.32
N LYS A 204 -19.59 -18.16 -10.19
CA LYS A 204 -20.88 -17.53 -10.47
C LYS A 204 -21.75 -17.37 -9.22
N MET A 205 -21.70 -18.34 -8.29
CA MET A 205 -22.37 -18.26 -6.98
C MET A 205 -21.86 -17.10 -6.09
N HIS A 206 -20.68 -16.56 -6.39
CA HIS A 206 -20.07 -15.45 -5.66
C HIS A 206 -20.03 -14.14 -6.46
N ARG A 207 -20.79 -14.04 -7.56
CA ARG A 207 -20.76 -12.92 -8.50
C ARG A 207 -20.89 -11.56 -7.81
N GLU A 208 -21.90 -11.38 -6.99
CA GLU A 208 -22.17 -10.10 -6.30
C GLU A 208 -20.98 -9.67 -5.44
N LYS A 209 -20.40 -10.59 -4.68
CA LYS A 209 -19.22 -10.33 -3.84
C LYS A 209 -17.99 -9.99 -4.67
N ILE A 210 -17.78 -10.66 -5.80
CA ILE A 210 -16.64 -10.38 -6.70
C ILE A 210 -16.80 -9.01 -7.35
N GLN A 211 -18.01 -8.70 -7.84
CA GLN A 211 -18.31 -7.43 -8.49
C GLN A 211 -18.25 -6.26 -7.50
N SER A 212 -18.69 -6.42 -6.25
CA SER A 212 -18.60 -5.36 -5.24
C SER A 212 -17.14 -5.01 -4.91
N ILE A 213 -16.28 -6.02 -4.74
CA ILE A 213 -14.84 -5.82 -4.53
C ILE A 213 -14.22 -5.13 -5.74
N LEU A 214 -14.53 -5.59 -6.95
CA LEU A 214 -14.01 -5.00 -8.18
C LEU A 214 -14.45 -3.54 -8.34
N ALA A 215 -15.73 -3.23 -8.08
CA ALA A 215 -16.28 -1.89 -8.17
C ALA A 215 -15.54 -0.93 -7.24
N ALA A 216 -15.39 -1.29 -5.96
CA ALA A 216 -14.64 -0.49 -5.00
C ALA A 216 -13.19 -0.26 -5.45
N ARG A 217 -12.52 -1.27 -5.99
CA ARG A 217 -11.14 -1.11 -6.50
C ARG A 217 -11.05 -0.21 -7.72
N VAL A 218 -11.97 -0.36 -8.67
CA VAL A 218 -12.01 0.49 -9.87
C VAL A 218 -12.33 1.95 -9.50
N GLU A 219 -13.22 2.16 -8.54
CA GLU A 219 -13.54 3.49 -8.04
C GLU A 219 -12.30 4.17 -7.43
N GLU A 220 -11.58 3.48 -6.55
CA GLU A 220 -10.32 3.98 -5.97
C GLU A 220 -9.28 4.32 -7.04
N ILE A 221 -9.12 3.45 -8.05
CA ILE A 221 -8.22 3.72 -9.18
C ILE A 221 -8.69 4.94 -9.98
N GLY A 222 -10.00 5.12 -10.15
CA GLY A 222 -10.60 6.25 -10.85
C GLY A 222 -10.40 7.60 -10.15
N LYS A 223 -10.12 7.61 -8.84
CA LYS A 223 -9.78 8.84 -8.10
C LYS A 223 -8.41 9.40 -8.48
N ILE A 224 -7.55 8.63 -9.15
CA ILE A 224 -6.24 9.07 -9.60
C ILE A 224 -6.42 10.10 -10.72
N LYS A 225 -6.21 11.37 -10.40
CA LYS A 225 -6.14 12.46 -11.38
C LYS A 225 -4.70 12.62 -11.85
N THR A 226 -4.46 12.36 -13.12
CA THR A 226 -3.17 12.64 -13.76
C THR A 226 -3.23 14.02 -14.40
N ASN A 227 -3.01 15.07 -13.60
CA ASN A 227 -2.86 16.44 -14.12
C ASN A 227 -1.37 16.71 -14.26
N SER A 228 -0.82 16.38 -15.43
CA SER A 228 0.54 16.78 -15.77
C SER A 228 0.50 18.26 -16.18
N ASP A 229 1.41 19.05 -15.63
CA ASP A 229 1.49 20.49 -15.87
C ASP A 229 2.96 20.90 -15.96
N ILE A 230 3.26 22.13 -16.36
CA ILE A 230 4.63 22.65 -16.53
C ILE A 230 5.46 22.43 -15.27
N ALA A 231 4.88 22.65 -14.08
CA ALA A 231 5.58 22.42 -12.81
C ALA A 231 6.08 20.97 -12.67
N HIS A 232 5.31 20.00 -13.17
CA HIS A 232 5.71 18.58 -13.19
C HIS A 232 6.85 18.33 -14.17
N ILE A 233 6.86 19.00 -15.33
CA ILE A 233 7.93 18.90 -16.32
C ILE A 233 9.22 19.54 -15.82
N LEU A 234 9.14 20.70 -15.17
CA LEU A 234 10.30 21.41 -14.63
C LEU A 234 10.92 20.68 -13.43
N SER A 235 10.10 20.02 -12.61
CA SER A 235 10.57 19.16 -11.52
C SER A 235 11.01 17.77 -11.99
N ALA A 236 10.70 17.39 -13.24
CA ALA A 236 11.09 16.10 -13.79
C ALA A 236 12.61 15.99 -13.92
N SER A 237 13.16 14.90 -13.40
CA SER A 237 14.60 14.68 -13.37
C SER A 237 14.96 13.27 -13.79
N SER A 238 16.25 13.02 -14.06
CA SER A 238 16.77 11.75 -14.58
C SER A 238 16.41 10.53 -13.72
N SER A 239 16.01 10.72 -12.45
CA SER A 239 15.47 9.64 -11.63
C SER A 239 14.18 9.03 -12.19
N LEU A 240 13.36 9.80 -12.93
CA LEU A 240 12.15 9.28 -13.58
C LEU A 240 12.46 8.35 -14.74
N LEU A 241 13.67 8.41 -15.30
CA LEU A 241 14.12 7.47 -16.35
C LEU A 241 14.56 6.12 -15.77
N TYR A 242 14.64 5.99 -14.45
CA TYR A 242 14.91 4.71 -13.81
C TYR A 242 13.68 3.79 -13.91
N ILE A 243 13.67 2.94 -14.93
CA ILE A 243 12.62 1.94 -15.13
C ILE A 243 12.97 0.69 -14.33
N GLN A 244 12.30 0.50 -13.19
CA GLN A 244 12.36 -0.76 -12.48
C GLN A 244 11.49 -1.80 -13.21
N LYS A 245 12.09 -2.94 -13.59
CA LYS A 245 11.34 -4.04 -14.21
C LYS A 245 10.19 -4.46 -13.28
N ALA A 246 8.97 -4.55 -13.82
CA ALA A 246 7.80 -5.05 -13.06
C ALA A 246 8.01 -6.49 -12.56
N SER A 247 8.88 -7.25 -13.24
CA SER A 247 9.32 -8.60 -12.87
C SER A 247 10.46 -8.63 -11.82
N ALA A 248 10.92 -7.48 -11.31
CA ALA A 248 11.93 -7.44 -10.27
C ALA A 248 11.49 -8.21 -9.02
N MET A 249 12.43 -8.92 -8.39
CA MET A 249 12.17 -9.73 -7.20
C MET A 249 11.43 -8.93 -6.11
N SER A 250 11.92 -7.72 -5.82
CA SER A 250 11.35 -6.82 -4.81
C SER A 250 9.86 -6.52 -5.00
N LYS A 251 9.36 -6.58 -6.25
CA LYS A 251 7.94 -6.44 -6.57
C LYS A 251 7.20 -7.78 -6.52
N ARG A 252 7.84 -8.88 -6.96
CA ARG A 252 7.27 -10.23 -6.97
C ARG A 252 7.09 -10.84 -5.59
N ASP A 253 7.99 -10.59 -4.65
CA ASP A 253 7.91 -11.14 -3.29
C ASP A 253 6.59 -10.79 -2.59
N ARG A 254 6.06 -9.60 -2.90
CA ARG A 254 4.76 -9.12 -2.38
C ARG A 254 3.53 -9.71 -3.08
N THR A 255 3.74 -10.53 -4.11
CA THR A 255 2.66 -11.17 -4.90
C THR A 255 2.52 -12.66 -4.59
N LYS A 256 3.18 -13.16 -3.53
CA LYS A 256 3.07 -14.55 -3.08
C LYS A 256 1.62 -14.88 -2.73
N SER A 257 1.10 -15.97 -3.30
CA SER A 257 -0.22 -16.50 -2.94
C SER A 257 -0.16 -18.02 -2.81
N LYS A 258 -1.19 -18.62 -2.19
CA LYS A 258 -1.29 -20.10 -2.12
C LYS A 258 -1.28 -20.74 -3.52
N GLN A 259 -1.73 -20.02 -4.54
CA GLN A 259 -1.74 -20.45 -5.94
C GLN A 259 -0.45 -20.12 -6.69
N HIS A 260 0.30 -19.10 -6.25
CA HIS A 260 1.60 -18.73 -6.81
C HIS A 260 2.67 -18.67 -5.71
N PRO A 261 3.12 -19.84 -5.20
CA PRO A 261 4.10 -19.90 -4.12
C PRO A 261 5.53 -19.59 -4.58
N LEU A 262 5.77 -19.62 -5.90
CA LEU A 262 7.09 -19.56 -6.53
C LEU A 262 7.52 -18.14 -6.97
N SER A 263 6.90 -17.08 -6.43
CA SER A 263 7.26 -15.69 -6.74
C SER A 263 8.72 -15.30 -6.38
N ILE A 264 9.43 -16.16 -5.63
CA ILE A 264 10.74 -15.91 -4.98
C ILE A 264 11.96 -16.37 -5.82
N GLY A 265 11.78 -16.99 -7.00
CA GLY A 265 12.93 -17.37 -7.85
C GLY A 265 13.56 -16.16 -8.56
N ASP A 266 14.88 -16.10 -8.76
CA ASP A 266 15.57 -14.94 -9.37
C ASP A 266 15.02 -14.55 -10.75
N ALA A 267 14.56 -15.54 -11.52
CA ALA A 267 13.80 -15.34 -12.74
C ALA A 267 12.30 -15.60 -12.52
N PRO A 268 11.40 -14.80 -13.15
CA PRO A 268 10.01 -15.19 -13.27
C PRO A 268 9.94 -16.54 -13.98
N LYS A 269 9.38 -17.56 -13.32
CA LYS A 269 9.13 -18.83 -14.00
C LYS A 269 8.16 -18.60 -15.15
N ASP A 270 8.52 -19.13 -16.32
CA ASP A 270 7.72 -19.04 -17.53
C ASP A 270 6.28 -19.49 -17.22
N ARG A 271 5.32 -18.59 -17.47
CA ARG A 271 3.88 -18.84 -17.33
C ARG A 271 3.26 -19.21 -18.69
N GLY A 272 4.05 -19.19 -19.76
CA GLY A 272 3.68 -19.77 -21.03
C GLY A 272 3.74 -21.28 -20.90
N GLY A 273 2.59 -21.94 -21.02
CA GLY A 273 2.52 -23.36 -21.30
C GLY A 273 3.14 -23.62 -22.67
N ARG A 274 4.47 -23.68 -22.74
CA ARG A 274 5.12 -24.39 -23.82
C ARG A 274 4.61 -25.81 -23.70
N THR A 275 3.85 -26.23 -24.71
CA THR A 275 3.26 -27.57 -24.77
C THR A 275 4.30 -28.67 -24.61
N ASP A 276 5.55 -28.37 -24.95
CA ASP A 276 6.69 -29.28 -24.86
C ASP A 276 7.13 -29.54 -23.40
N ASP A 277 6.83 -28.64 -22.47
CA ASP A 277 7.13 -28.76 -21.03
C ASP A 277 5.92 -29.27 -20.22
N MET A 278 4.76 -29.47 -20.86
CA MET A 278 3.56 -30.03 -20.22
C MET A 278 3.63 -31.56 -20.20
N HIS A 279 4.04 -32.13 -19.06
CA HIS A 279 3.82 -33.54 -18.81
C HIS A 279 2.32 -33.81 -18.65
N GLY A 280 1.74 -34.57 -19.58
CA GLY A 280 0.36 -35.06 -19.45
C GLY A 280 0.17 -35.75 -18.10
N VAL A 281 -0.96 -35.51 -17.44
CA VAL A 281 -1.32 -36.23 -16.21
C VAL A 281 -1.23 -37.72 -16.53
N LYS A 282 -0.32 -38.44 -15.85
CA LYS A 282 -0.17 -39.88 -16.05
C LYS A 282 -1.55 -40.52 -15.89
N GLN A 283 -2.01 -41.22 -16.92
CA GLN A 283 -3.27 -41.97 -16.83
C GLN A 283 -3.22 -42.85 -15.59
N GLU A 284 -4.27 -42.81 -14.79
CA GLU A 284 -4.36 -43.61 -13.57
C GLU A 284 -4.16 -45.08 -13.93
N SER A 285 -3.31 -45.77 -13.18
CA SER A 285 -3.17 -47.22 -13.34
C SER A 285 -4.48 -47.91 -12.98
N PHE A 286 -4.75 -49.08 -13.58
CA PHE A 286 -5.96 -49.87 -13.30
C PHE A 286 -6.18 -50.15 -11.80
N LYS A 287 -5.08 -50.28 -11.03
CA LYS A 287 -5.10 -50.42 -9.57
C LYS A 287 -5.56 -49.14 -8.85
N GLN A 288 -5.17 -47.96 -9.33
CA GLN A 288 -5.62 -46.68 -8.77
C GLN A 288 -7.10 -46.42 -9.07
N GLN A 289 -7.58 -46.80 -10.26
CA GLN A 289 -9.00 -46.74 -10.60
C GLN A 289 -9.84 -47.63 -9.66
N GLN A 290 -9.38 -48.84 -9.36
CA GLN A 290 -10.06 -49.73 -8.39
C GLN A 290 -10.08 -49.13 -6.96
N GLN A 291 -8.98 -48.54 -6.50
CA GLN A 291 -8.92 -47.92 -5.17
C GLN A 291 -9.85 -46.71 -5.06
N ASN A 292 -9.99 -45.92 -6.12
CA ASN A 292 -10.92 -44.78 -6.17
C ASN A 292 -12.39 -45.24 -6.19
N TYR A 293 -12.69 -46.34 -6.91
CA TYR A 293 -14.00 -47.00 -6.85
C TYR A 293 -14.35 -47.51 -5.44
N SER A 294 -13.38 -48.11 -4.74
CA SER A 294 -13.59 -48.59 -3.36
C SER A 294 -13.77 -47.45 -2.35
N ARG A 295 -13.11 -46.30 -2.55
CA ARG A 295 -13.28 -45.12 -1.68
C ARG A 295 -14.64 -44.44 -1.84
N GLN A 296 -15.21 -44.42 -3.04
CA GLN A 296 -16.55 -43.86 -3.26
C GLN A 296 -17.67 -44.70 -2.63
N ASN A 297 -17.47 -46.02 -2.48
CA ASN A 297 -18.45 -46.92 -1.86
C ASN A 297 -18.40 -46.96 -0.31
N SER A 298 -17.45 -46.28 0.33
CA SER A 298 -17.32 -46.26 1.79
C SER A 298 -18.20 -45.21 2.49
N HIS A 299 -18.84 -44.29 1.74
CA HIS A 299 -19.79 -43.35 2.31
C HIS A 299 -21.21 -43.88 2.15
N ASN A 300 -21.81 -44.24 3.29
CA ASN A 300 -23.21 -44.63 3.47
C ASN A 300 -24.13 -43.74 2.61
N ARG A 301 -24.67 -44.30 1.53
CA ARG A 301 -25.82 -43.73 0.81
C ARG A 301 -26.95 -44.76 0.87
N PRO A 302 -28.17 -44.37 1.28
CA PRO A 302 -29.27 -45.32 1.39
C PRO A 302 -29.60 -45.91 0.02
N LYS A 303 -29.87 -47.23 0.01
CA LYS A 303 -30.33 -47.97 -1.17
C LYS A 303 -31.62 -47.33 -1.69
N ASN A 304 -31.53 -46.61 -2.79
CA ASN A 304 -32.70 -46.23 -3.59
C ASN A 304 -32.72 -47.16 -4.81
N THR A 305 -33.69 -48.07 -4.86
CA THR A 305 -33.98 -48.94 -6.00
C THR A 305 -34.68 -48.13 -7.09
N GLY A 306 -33.94 -47.23 -7.72
CA GLY A 306 -34.35 -46.51 -8.92
C GLY A 306 -33.38 -46.85 -10.04
N ILE A 307 -33.90 -47.37 -11.15
CA ILE A 307 -33.16 -47.61 -12.38
C ILE A 307 -32.56 -46.27 -12.81
N PHE A 308 -31.23 -46.14 -12.72
CA PHE A 308 -30.50 -44.96 -13.13
C PHE A 308 -30.12 -45.10 -14.60
N GLU A 309 -30.87 -44.45 -15.48
CA GLU A 309 -30.45 -44.26 -16.87
C GLU A 309 -29.31 -43.25 -16.91
N ARG A 310 -28.15 -43.69 -17.39
CA ARG A 310 -27.01 -42.81 -17.64
C ARG A 310 -27.37 -41.83 -18.78
N PRO A 311 -27.13 -40.52 -18.62
CA PRO A 311 -27.23 -39.58 -19.73
C PRO A 311 -26.28 -40.01 -20.86
N LYS A 312 -26.83 -40.25 -22.05
CA LYS A 312 -26.07 -40.63 -23.24
C LYS A 312 -25.00 -39.58 -23.52
N THR A 313 -23.82 -40.06 -23.88
CA THR A 313 -22.72 -39.19 -24.32
C THR A 313 -23.09 -38.47 -25.62
N HIS A 314 -22.42 -37.35 -25.90
CA HIS A 314 -22.65 -36.61 -27.15
C HIS A 314 -22.41 -37.49 -28.39
N GLU A 315 -21.44 -38.40 -28.34
CA GLU A 315 -21.21 -39.41 -29.38
C GLU A 315 -22.36 -40.41 -29.52
N GLU A 316 -22.94 -40.89 -28.41
CA GLU A 316 -24.10 -41.79 -28.44
C GLU A 316 -25.36 -41.11 -28.99
N GLN A 317 -25.56 -39.81 -28.69
CA GLN A 317 -26.68 -39.03 -29.22
C GLN A 317 -26.55 -38.79 -30.73
N VAL A 318 -25.33 -38.58 -31.22
CA VAL A 318 -25.04 -38.42 -32.66
C VAL A 318 -25.23 -39.76 -33.39
N LEU A 319 -24.79 -40.88 -32.81
CA LEU A 319 -25.00 -42.20 -33.38
C LEU A 319 -26.49 -42.54 -33.51
N GLU A 320 -27.30 -42.18 -32.51
CA GLU A 320 -28.74 -42.44 -32.51
C GLU A 320 -29.51 -41.59 -33.54
N GLN A 321 -29.07 -40.36 -33.80
CA GLN A 321 -29.63 -39.52 -34.86
C GLN A 321 -29.35 -40.10 -36.26
N HIS A 322 -28.26 -40.83 -36.43
CA HIS A 322 -27.92 -41.50 -37.69
C HIS A 322 -28.59 -42.87 -37.86
N THR A 323 -29.03 -43.53 -36.78
CA THR A 323 -29.72 -44.83 -36.86
C THR A 323 -31.25 -44.75 -36.80
N SER A 324 -31.83 -43.57 -36.54
CA SER A 324 -33.28 -43.43 -36.30
C SER A 324 -34.10 -43.02 -37.54
N ARG A 325 -33.53 -43.06 -38.74
CA ARG A 325 -34.31 -42.98 -39.99
C ARG A 325 -34.45 -44.36 -40.60
N GLU A 326 -35.71 -44.78 -40.70
CA GLU A 326 -36.25 -45.92 -41.44
C GLU A 326 -36.28 -47.26 -40.69
N HIS A 327 -37.39 -47.45 -39.96
CA HIS A 327 -38.03 -48.76 -39.85
C HIS A 327 -39.36 -48.71 -40.61
N ASN A 328 -39.29 -49.08 -41.89
CA ASN A 328 -40.39 -49.76 -42.56
C ASN A 328 -39.81 -51.05 -43.16
N GLY A 329 -40.56 -52.13 -43.01
CA GLY A 329 -40.04 -53.49 -42.94
C GLY A 329 -39.22 -53.99 -44.13
N GLN A 330 -38.38 -54.99 -43.89
CA GLN A 330 -38.57 -56.34 -44.44
C GLN A 330 -37.53 -57.33 -43.88
N ASN A 331 -38.02 -58.51 -43.56
CA ASN A 331 -37.26 -59.72 -43.24
C ASN A 331 -36.21 -60.02 -44.32
N TRP A 332 -34.94 -60.21 -43.93
CA TRP A 332 -34.05 -61.14 -44.63
C TRP A 332 -33.12 -61.85 -43.65
N ARG A 333 -33.34 -63.17 -43.50
CA ARG A 333 -32.37 -64.11 -42.96
C ARG A 333 -31.20 -64.21 -43.94
N GLY A 334 -29.97 -64.06 -43.45
CA GLY A 334 -28.77 -64.28 -44.26
C GLY A 334 -27.57 -64.68 -43.41
N ARG A 335 -27.28 -65.99 -43.37
CA ARG A 335 -26.00 -66.55 -42.92
C ARG A 335 -24.87 -66.04 -43.80
N GLY A 336 -23.70 -65.72 -43.22
CA GLY A 336 -22.48 -65.51 -44.00
C GLY A 336 -21.22 -65.45 -43.14
N ARG A 337 -20.46 -66.55 -43.13
CA ARG A 337 -19.09 -66.63 -42.60
C ARG A 337 -18.14 -65.81 -43.49
N GLY A 338 -17.15 -65.15 -42.89
CA GLY A 338 -16.03 -64.55 -43.64
C GLY A 338 -14.83 -64.21 -42.76
N ARG A 339 -13.76 -65.00 -42.89
CA ARG A 339 -12.45 -64.82 -42.26
C ARG A 339 -11.61 -63.79 -43.03
N GLY A 340 -10.68 -63.11 -42.35
CA GLY A 340 -9.53 -62.43 -42.97
C GLY A 340 -8.83 -61.47 -42.00
N ARG A 341 -7.98 -61.96 -41.07
CA ARG A 341 -6.49 -61.90 -41.12
C ARG A 341 -5.89 -60.79 -42.01
N GLY A 342 -5.11 -59.92 -41.39
CA GLY A 342 -4.16 -59.02 -42.05
C GLY A 342 -3.22 -58.34 -41.05
N ARG A 343 -2.20 -59.08 -40.57
CA ARG A 343 -0.98 -58.54 -39.93
C ARG A 343 -0.14 -57.85 -41.00
N GLY A 344 0.53 -56.75 -40.65
CA GLY A 344 1.60 -56.19 -41.48
C GLY A 344 2.26 -54.97 -40.85
N GLY A 345 3.14 -55.19 -39.88
CA GLY A 345 4.17 -54.20 -39.55
C GLY A 345 5.32 -54.30 -40.54
N ARG A 346 6.00 -53.16 -40.79
CA ARG A 346 7.44 -53.11 -41.06
C ARG A 346 8.02 -51.77 -40.58
N PRO A 347 9.24 -51.76 -40.01
CA PRO A 347 10.02 -50.57 -39.67
C PRO A 347 11.13 -50.28 -40.70
N PHE A 348 11.94 -49.24 -40.38
CA PHE A 348 13.24 -48.82 -40.96
C PHE A 348 13.11 -47.86 -42.17
N ASN A 349 13.86 -46.75 -42.27
CA ASN A 349 15.14 -46.34 -41.68
C ASN A 349 15.09 -44.99 -40.96
#